data_AF-A0A7F8QB64-F1
#
_entry.id   AF-A0A7F8QB64-F1
#
_cell.length_a   1.000
_cell.length_b   1.000
_cell.length_c   1.000
_cell.angle_alpha   90.00
_cell.angle_beta   90.00
_cell.angle_gamma   90.00
#
_symmetry.space_group_name_H-M   'P 1'
#
loop_
_entity.id
_entity.type
_entity.pdbx_description
1 polymer ?
#
loop_
_entity_poly.entity_id
_entity_poly.type
_entity_poly.pdbx_seq_one_letter_code
_entity_poly.pdbx_strand_id
1 'polypeptide(L)'
;MLGASFSSFQIHETIETINQLKTQREFMLSFARDPQGFINDWLQSQCRDLKTMTDVVGNPEEERRAEFYFQPWAQEAVCRYFYSKVQQRRQELEQALGIRNT
;
A
#
# COMPACT_ATOMS: atom_id res chain seq x y z
N MET A 1 8.28 -47.56 -9.26
CA MET A 1 7.64 -46.27 -9.56
C MET A 1 7.44 -45.42 -8.28
N LEU A 2 6.88 -45.96 -7.19
CA LEU A 2 6.67 -45.25 -5.91
C LEU A 2 7.94 -44.68 -5.22
N GLY A 3 9.08 -45.36 -5.32
CA GLY A 3 10.34 -44.88 -4.72
C GLY A 3 10.95 -43.65 -5.42
N ALA A 4 10.70 -43.49 -6.73
CA ALA A 4 11.18 -42.35 -7.49
C ALA A 4 10.36 -41.08 -7.20
N SER A 5 9.03 -41.21 -7.04
CA SER A 5 8.16 -40.10 -6.64
C SER A 5 8.42 -39.62 -5.22
N PHE A 6 8.72 -40.54 -4.28
CA PHE A 6 9.09 -40.18 -2.91
C PHE A 6 10.43 -39.42 -2.84
N SER A 7 11.44 -39.89 -3.59
CA SER A 7 12.73 -39.20 -3.71
C SER A 7 12.58 -37.81 -4.34
N SER A 8 11.79 -37.69 -5.42
CA SER A 8 11.49 -36.40 -6.06
C SER A 8 10.83 -35.41 -5.09
N PHE A 9 9.90 -35.89 -4.25
CA PHE A 9 9.24 -35.06 -3.24
C PHE A 9 10.24 -34.59 -2.16
N GLN A 10 11.07 -35.48 -1.61
CA GLN A 10 12.08 -35.10 -0.62
C GLN A 10 13.12 -34.12 -1.17
N ILE A 11 13.54 -34.29 -2.42
CA ILE A 11 14.44 -33.34 -3.10
C ILE A 11 13.76 -31.97 -3.19
N HIS A 12 12.47 -31.94 -3.55
CA HIS A 12 11.71 -30.69 -3.63
C HIS A 12 11.60 -29.97 -2.28
N GLU A 13 11.19 -30.66 -1.21
CA GLU A 13 11.17 -30.08 0.15
C GLU A 13 12.54 -29.58 0.60
N THR A 14 13.60 -30.32 0.27
CA THR A 14 14.97 -29.91 0.59
C THR A 14 15.35 -28.62 -0.14
N ILE A 15 14.98 -28.50 -1.42
CA ILE A 15 15.21 -27.29 -2.23
C ILE A 15 14.42 -26.11 -1.65
N GLU A 16 13.17 -26.29 -1.27
CA GLU A 16 12.36 -25.25 -0.62
C GLU A 16 13.00 -24.79 0.69
N THR A 17 13.46 -25.73 1.51
CA THR A 17 14.16 -25.43 2.77
C THR A 17 15.45 -24.63 2.52
N ILE A 18 16.24 -25.03 1.52
CA ILE A 18 17.47 -24.30 1.13
C ILE A 18 17.13 -22.87 0.70
N ASN A 19 16.06 -22.67 -0.08
CA ASN A 19 15.65 -21.34 -0.51
C ASN A 19 15.19 -20.47 0.67
N GLN A 20 14.44 -21.02 1.62
CA GLN A 20 14.04 -20.32 2.84
C GLN A 20 15.26 -19.90 3.67
N LEU A 21 16.20 -20.82 3.89
CA LEU A 21 17.44 -20.55 4.62
C LEU A 21 18.32 -19.51 3.91
N LYS A 22 18.38 -19.53 2.58
CA LYS A 22 19.08 -18.52 1.78
C LYS A 22 18.50 -17.13 2.01
N THR A 23 17.18 -16.99 1.94
CA THR A 23 16.49 -15.71 2.20
C THR A 23 16.76 -15.21 3.62
N GLN A 24 16.65 -16.09 4.63
CA GLN A 24 16.96 -15.73 6.02
C GLN A 24 18.42 -15.29 6.20
N ARG A 25 19.35 -15.99 5.56
CA ARG A 25 20.78 -15.63 5.60
C ARG A 25 21.03 -14.26 4.97
N GLU A 26 20.47 -14.00 3.81
CA GLU A 26 20.62 -12.71 3.11
C GLU A 26 20.00 -11.56 3.91
N PHE A 27 18.86 -11.79 4.57
CA PHE A 27 18.26 -10.84 5.50
C PHE A 27 19.22 -10.48 6.64
N MET A 28 19.75 -11.48 7.35
CA MET A 28 20.66 -11.24 8.48
C MET A 28 21.97 -10.59 8.05
N LEU A 29 22.51 -10.94 6.89
CA LEU A 29 23.71 -10.32 6.33
C LEU A 29 23.48 -8.86 5.92
N SER A 30 22.30 -8.54 5.38
CA SER A 30 21.95 -7.17 5.02
C SER A 30 21.83 -6.30 6.27
N PHE A 31 21.16 -6.81 7.32
CA PHE A 31 21.10 -6.16 8.63
C PHE A 31 22.50 -5.93 9.23
N ALA A 32 23.36 -6.95 9.22
CA ALA A 32 24.69 -6.83 9.80
C ALA A 32 25.62 -5.85 9.06
N ARG A 33 25.37 -5.60 7.77
CA ARG A 33 26.18 -4.69 6.94
C ARG A 33 25.89 -3.22 7.24
N ASP A 34 24.62 -2.86 7.36
CA ASP A 34 24.16 -1.51 7.69
C ASP A 34 22.84 -1.60 8.46
N PRO A 35 22.88 -1.76 9.79
CA PRO A 35 21.68 -2.00 10.57
C PRO A 35 20.74 -0.80 10.55
N GLN A 36 21.26 0.43 10.47
CA GLN A 36 20.42 1.63 10.46
C GLN A 36 19.67 1.78 9.14
N GLY A 37 20.38 1.69 8.01
CA GLY A 37 19.76 1.73 6.68
C GLY A 37 18.79 0.56 6.48
N PHE A 38 19.20 -0.64 6.88
CA PHE A 38 18.35 -1.83 6.82
C PHE A 38 17.05 -1.68 7.61
N ILE A 39 17.09 -1.16 8.85
CA ILE A 39 15.87 -0.97 9.64
C ILE A 39 14.93 0.03 8.95
N ASN A 40 15.47 1.10 8.37
CA ASN A 40 14.64 2.06 7.63
C ASN A 40 13.97 1.40 6.41
N ASP A 41 14.74 0.69 5.60
CA ASP A 41 14.22 -0.02 4.42
C ASP A 41 13.22 -1.11 4.82
N TRP A 42 13.48 -1.81 5.93
CA TRP A 42 12.59 -2.82 6.48
C TRP A 42 11.26 -2.21 6.93
N LEU A 43 11.29 -1.09 7.66
CA LEU A 43 10.07 -0.39 8.08
C LEU A 43 9.25 0.07 6.89
N GLN A 44 9.91 0.58 5.83
CA GLN A 44 9.23 0.95 4.58
C GLN A 44 8.61 -0.28 3.90
N SER A 45 9.31 -1.41 3.86
CA SER A 45 8.78 -2.66 3.29
C SER A 45 7.54 -3.13 4.04
N GLN A 46 7.62 -3.23 5.37
CA GLN A 46 6.48 -3.66 6.19
C GLN A 46 5.29 -2.70 6.10
N CYS A 47 5.54 -1.39 5.96
CA CYS A 47 4.47 -0.42 5.74
C CYS A 47 3.77 -0.65 4.40
N ARG A 48 4.53 -0.93 3.32
CA ARG A 48 3.96 -1.28 2.01
C ARG A 48 3.17 -2.58 2.05
N ASP A 49 3.69 -3.60 2.70
CA ASP A 49 3.02 -4.90 2.83
C ASP A 49 1.71 -4.74 3.61
N LEU A 50 1.73 -4.00 4.73
CA LEU A 50 0.53 -3.71 5.51
C LEU A 50 -0.53 -2.96 4.70
N LYS A 51 -0.15 -1.93 3.95
CA LYS A 51 -1.07 -1.20 3.06
C LYS A 51 -1.68 -2.11 2.01
N THR A 52 -0.89 -3.02 1.44
CA THR A 52 -1.34 -4.00 0.45
C THR A 52 -2.31 -5.02 1.04
N MET A 53 -2.12 -5.42 2.30
CA MET A 53 -3.01 -6.38 2.98
C MET A 53 -4.31 -5.75 3.50
N THR A 54 -4.33 -4.44 3.73
CA THR A 54 -5.45 -3.75 4.40
C THR A 54 -6.26 -2.86 3.48
N ASP A 55 -5.91 -2.78 2.19
CA ASP A 55 -6.48 -1.85 1.21
C ASP A 55 -6.46 -0.38 1.69
N VAL A 56 -5.57 -0.05 2.64
CA VAL A 56 -5.41 1.31 3.14
C VAL A 56 -4.70 2.13 2.08
N VAL A 57 -5.46 3.03 1.46
CA VAL A 57 -4.95 3.98 0.47
C VAL A 57 -4.48 5.26 1.17
N GLY A 58 -3.39 5.83 0.66
CA GLY A 58 -2.85 7.11 1.12
C GLY A 58 -1.70 6.98 2.13
N ASN A 59 -1.18 8.12 2.53
CA ASN A 59 -0.15 8.23 3.55
C ASN A 59 -0.44 9.48 4.39
N PRO A 60 -1.10 9.34 5.55
CA PRO A 60 -1.48 10.49 6.38
C PRO A 60 -0.31 11.42 6.73
N GLU A 61 0.90 10.87 6.87
CA GLU A 61 2.10 11.68 7.16
C GLU A 61 2.60 12.49 5.96
N GLU A 62 2.41 12.00 4.74
CA GLU A 62 2.68 12.80 3.54
C GLU A 62 1.59 13.84 3.35
N GLU A 63 0.32 13.47 3.50
CA GLU A 63 -0.84 14.36 3.40
C GLU A 63 -0.78 15.51 4.42
N ARG A 64 -0.08 15.33 5.55
CA ARG A 64 0.14 16.39 6.54
C ARG A 64 1.08 17.50 6.05
N ARG A 65 1.90 17.23 5.03
CA ARG A 65 2.95 18.15 4.54
C ARG A 65 2.44 18.98 3.36
N ALA A 66 2.79 20.27 3.33
CA ALA A 66 2.30 21.18 2.29
C ALA A 66 2.76 20.75 0.87
N GLU A 67 3.95 20.17 0.76
CA GLU A 67 4.55 19.69 -0.48
C GLU A 67 3.69 18.63 -1.18
N PHE A 68 2.90 17.87 -0.43
CA PHE A 68 1.94 16.92 -0.97
C PHE A 68 0.90 17.59 -1.87
N TYR A 69 0.54 18.85 -1.57
CA TYR A 69 -0.46 19.60 -2.31
C TYR A 69 0.12 20.48 -3.43
N PHE A 70 1.43 20.44 -3.68
CA PHE A 70 2.08 21.11 -4.82
C PHE A 70 2.17 20.23 -6.07
N GLN A 71 1.47 19.11 -6.08
CA GLN A 71 1.48 18.15 -7.18
C GLN A 71 0.59 18.61 -8.35
N PRO A 72 0.85 18.16 -9.59
CA PRO A 72 0.08 18.57 -10.77
C PRO A 72 -1.43 18.29 -10.69
N TRP A 73 -1.83 17.26 -9.93
CA TRP A 73 -3.23 16.89 -9.74
C TRP A 73 -3.99 17.86 -8.83
N ALA A 74 -3.31 18.71 -8.05
CA ALA A 74 -3.93 19.56 -7.05
C ALA A 74 -4.96 20.53 -7.64
N GLN A 75 -4.62 21.15 -8.78
CA GLN A 75 -5.53 22.10 -9.45
C GLN A 75 -6.83 21.41 -9.89
N GLU A 76 -6.73 20.24 -10.51
CA GLU A 76 -7.90 19.48 -10.93
C GLU A 76 -8.72 18.99 -9.72
N ALA A 77 -8.06 18.54 -8.66
CA ALA A 77 -8.72 18.12 -7.43
C ALA A 77 -9.57 19.24 -6.80
N VAL A 78 -9.05 20.48 -6.77
CA VAL A 78 -9.81 21.65 -6.30
C VAL A 78 -11.02 21.91 -7.20
N CYS A 79 -10.87 21.84 -8.53
CA CYS A 79 -11.99 22.02 -9.46
C CYS A 79 -13.11 20.99 -9.23
N ARG A 80 -12.74 19.70 -9.11
CA ARG A 80 -13.68 18.60 -8.85
C ARG A 80 -14.38 18.78 -7.51
N TYR A 81 -13.62 19.13 -6.48
CA TYR A 81 -14.16 19.41 -5.15
C TYR A 81 -15.18 20.56 -5.19
N PHE A 82 -14.82 21.67 -5.84
CA PHE A 82 -15.68 22.85 -5.92
C PHE A 82 -16.98 22.54 -6.67
N TYR A 83 -16.90 21.84 -7.80
CA TYR A 83 -18.08 21.40 -8.54
C TYR A 83 -19.00 20.55 -7.68
N SER A 84 -18.45 19.53 -7.00
CA SER A 84 -19.22 18.66 -6.10
C SER A 84 -19.87 19.45 -4.97
N LYS A 85 -19.15 20.39 -4.35
CA LYS A 85 -19.67 21.24 -3.29
C LYS A 85 -20.80 22.16 -3.74
N VAL A 86 -20.69 22.77 -4.91
CA VAL A 86 -21.76 23.61 -5.48
C VAL A 86 -23.02 22.79 -5.71
N GLN A 87 -22.89 21.59 -6.29
CA GLN A 87 -24.05 20.70 -6.51
C GLN A 87 -24.69 20.26 -5.19
N GLN A 88 -23.88 19.93 -4.19
CA GLN A 88 -24.35 19.60 -2.84
C GLN A 88 -25.17 20.76 -2.25
N ARG A 89 -24.64 21.99 -2.28
CA ARG A 89 -25.33 23.19 -1.76
C ARG A 89 -26.62 23.49 -2.50
N ARG A 90 -26.64 23.29 -3.82
CA ARG A 90 -27.85 23.43 -4.64
C ARG A 90 -28.92 22.43 -4.18
N GLN A 91 -28.55 21.17 -4.01
CA GLN A 91 -29.47 20.13 -3.57
C GLN A 91 -30.03 20.40 -2.16
N GLU A 92 -29.17 20.82 -1.22
CA GLU A 92 -29.59 21.22 0.13
C GLU A 92 -30.61 22.37 0.09
N LEU A 93 -30.41 23.35 -0.79
CA LEU A 93 -31.33 24.48 -0.96
C LEU A 93 -32.65 24.06 -1.61
N GLU A 94 -32.61 23.26 -2.67
CA GLU A 94 -33.81 22.71 -3.33
C GLU A 94 -34.66 21.91 -2.33
N GLN A 95 -34.02 21.11 -1.46
CA GLN A 95 -34.68 20.37 -0.40
C GLN A 95 -35.30 21.31 0.66
N ALA A 96 -34.56 22.31 1.13
CA ALA A 96 -35.04 23.26 2.13
C ALA A 96 -36.22 24.11 1.63
N LEU A 97 -36.25 24.41 0.33
CA LEU A 97 -37.33 25.14 -0.33
C LEU A 97 -38.51 24.25 -0.74
N GLY A 98 -38.45 22.94 -0.51
CA GLY A 98 -39.50 21.99 -0.87
C GLY A 98 -39.67 21.79 -2.38
N ILE A 99 -38.67 22.19 -3.18
CA ILE A 99 -38.69 22.05 -4.64
C ILE A 99 -38.35 20.60 -4.96
N ARG A 100 -39.37 19.75 -5.08
CA ARG A 100 -39.23 18.42 -5.67
C ARG A 100 -39.31 18.56 -7.18
N ASN A 101 -38.18 18.38 -7.88
CA ASN A 101 -38.23 18.10 -9.32
C ASN A 101 -39.00 16.78 -9.50
N THR A 102 -40.20 16.87 -10.07
CA THR A 102 -40.91 15.72 -10.67
C THR A 102 -40.18 15.24 -11.90
#